data_AF-A0A949Z5B2-F1
#
_entry.id   AF-A0A949Z5B2-F1
#
_cell.length_a   1.000
_cell.length_b   1.000
_cell.length_c   1.000
_cell.angle_alpha   90.00
_cell.angle_beta   90.00
_cell.angle_gamma   90.00
#
_symmetry.space_group_name_H-M   'P 1'
#
loop_
_entity.id
_entity.type
_entity.pdbx_description
1 polymer ?
#
loop_
_entity_poly.entity_id
_entity_poly.type
_entity_poly.pdbx_seq_one_letter_code
_entity_poly.pdbx_strand_id
1 'polypeptide(L)'
;MFPKQDVQLHHHARAPRGQLRTDIRADLFDGPTIAVAKRLIGATLYRRIPAGEPDAGELLSGRIVETEAYLPLVDPSCHGYRGPTPRTATLFGRRGFAYVYLIYGMYFCLNVTTEPPGIGAAVLIRALEPLAGVEAMQKRRGSGIPVEALASGPGNLCRALAIDLRADGADLRQGDLVIAPASPLAQTFATSGRIGLSNAQGWPLRFFDPHSPSVSPYRRRRVRPKDLPRTADKVGKRTVASVDAARPAVI
;
A
#
# COMPACT_ATOMS: atom_id res chain seq x y z
N MET A 1 7.57 -54.47 -32.07
CA MET A 1 7.26 -54.66 -30.63
C MET A 1 8.16 -53.70 -29.87
N PHE A 2 7.70 -52.48 -29.59
CA PHE A 2 8.46 -51.47 -28.86
C PHE A 2 8.01 -51.50 -27.38
N PRO A 3 8.92 -51.54 -26.40
CA PRO A 3 8.52 -51.56 -25.00
C PRO A 3 8.06 -50.17 -24.56
N LYS A 4 6.95 -50.14 -23.82
CA LYS A 4 6.48 -48.98 -23.06
C LYS A 4 7.50 -48.69 -21.96
N GLN A 5 7.93 -47.44 -21.82
CA GLN A 5 8.61 -46.97 -20.61
C GLN A 5 7.65 -46.11 -19.81
N ASP A 6 7.40 -46.55 -18.59
CA ASP A 6 6.58 -45.91 -17.58
C ASP A 6 7.20 -44.57 -17.15
N VAL A 7 6.43 -43.49 -17.29
CA VAL A 7 6.75 -42.20 -16.69
C VAL A 7 6.30 -42.26 -15.22
N GLN A 8 7.22 -42.65 -14.34
CA GLN A 8 7.02 -42.49 -12.90
C GLN A 8 7.13 -41.01 -12.51
N LEU A 9 5.97 -40.40 -12.25
CA LEU A 9 5.83 -39.13 -11.55
C LEU A 9 6.27 -39.29 -10.10
N HIS A 10 7.44 -38.77 -9.78
CA HIS A 10 8.03 -38.93 -8.46
C HIS A 10 8.80 -37.67 -8.04
N HIS A 11 8.09 -36.77 -7.34
CA HIS A 11 8.34 -36.37 -5.95
C HIS A 11 7.96 -34.90 -5.69
N HIS A 12 6.88 -34.72 -4.92
CA HIS A 12 6.62 -33.49 -4.18
C HIS A 12 7.76 -33.22 -3.21
N ALA A 13 8.59 -32.23 -3.50
CA ALA A 13 9.54 -31.69 -2.54
C ALA A 13 8.76 -31.00 -1.41
N ARG A 14 8.80 -31.62 -0.22
CA ARG A 14 8.20 -31.08 1.01
C ARG A 14 8.99 -29.84 1.44
N ALA A 15 8.34 -28.66 1.41
CA ALA A 15 8.96 -27.41 1.81
C ALA A 15 9.43 -27.45 3.28
N PRO A 16 10.61 -26.89 3.61
CA PRO A 16 11.13 -26.90 4.98
C PRO A 16 10.27 -26.07 5.93
N ARG A 17 10.01 -26.60 7.13
CA ARG A 17 9.19 -26.02 8.22
C ARG A 17 9.87 -24.85 8.97
N GLY A 18 10.70 -24.06 8.30
CA GLY A 18 11.44 -22.93 8.90
C GLY A 18 10.79 -21.57 8.64
N GLN A 19 10.99 -20.62 9.56
CA GLN A 19 10.71 -19.19 9.34
C GLN A 19 11.43 -18.71 8.08
N LEU A 20 10.81 -17.80 7.32
CA LEU A 20 11.47 -17.16 6.19
C LEU A 20 12.59 -16.27 6.74
N ARG A 21 13.84 -16.74 6.63
CA ARG A 21 15.04 -15.92 6.81
C ARG A 21 15.59 -15.60 5.44
N THR A 22 15.33 -14.40 4.98
CA THR A 22 16.04 -13.81 3.84
C THR A 22 17.17 -12.94 4.40
N ASP A 23 18.31 -12.91 3.72
CA ASP A 23 19.39 -11.94 4.00
C ASP A 23 18.89 -10.55 3.57
N ILE A 24 18.00 -9.99 4.38
CA ILE A 24 17.42 -8.68 4.14
C ILE A 24 18.49 -7.68 4.51
N ARG A 25 18.89 -6.85 3.54
CA ARG A 25 19.76 -5.72 3.82
C ARG A 25 19.10 -4.89 4.92
N ALA A 26 19.80 -4.74 6.05
CA ALA A 26 19.28 -4.14 7.27
C ALA A 26 18.66 -2.74 7.04
N ASP A 27 19.07 -2.07 5.96
CA ASP A 27 18.70 -0.74 5.55
C ASP A 27 17.48 -0.65 4.62
N LEU A 28 16.81 -1.76 4.25
CA LEU A 28 15.68 -1.73 3.31
C LEU A 28 14.59 -0.72 3.71
N PHE A 29 14.33 -0.59 5.01
CA PHE A 29 13.33 0.32 5.56
C PHE A 29 13.91 1.63 6.12
N ASP A 30 15.21 1.88 5.91
CA ASP A 30 15.89 3.06 6.43
C ASP A 30 15.75 4.28 5.52
N GLY A 31 15.65 5.44 6.17
CA GLY A 31 15.55 6.74 5.55
C GLY A 31 14.10 7.25 5.40
N PRO A 32 13.93 8.37 4.70
CA PRO A 32 12.64 9.02 4.56
C PRO A 32 11.60 8.14 3.85
N THR A 33 10.34 8.27 4.23
CA THR A 33 9.20 7.47 3.74
C THR A 33 9.12 7.41 2.21
N ILE A 34 9.38 8.53 1.51
CA ILE A 34 9.42 8.58 0.05
C ILE A 34 10.55 7.72 -0.53
N ALA A 35 11.73 7.75 0.09
CA ALA A 35 12.86 6.94 -0.35
C ALA A 35 12.59 5.45 -0.16
N VAL A 36 11.99 5.07 0.98
CA VAL A 36 11.54 3.70 1.23
C VAL A 36 10.49 3.27 0.19
N ALA A 37 9.49 4.11 -0.10
CA ALA A 37 8.45 3.78 -1.08
C ALA A 37 9.00 3.45 -2.47
N LYS A 38 10.01 4.22 -2.92
CA LYS A 38 10.72 3.99 -4.19
C LYS A 38 11.54 2.70 -4.13
N ARG A 39 12.33 2.51 -3.07
CA ARG A 39 13.19 1.33 -2.88
C ARG A 39 12.41 0.03 -2.83
N LEU A 40 11.15 0.07 -2.39
CA LEU A 40 10.27 -1.10 -2.34
C LEU A 40 9.75 -1.52 -3.73
N ILE A 41 9.83 -0.68 -4.78
CA ILE A 41 9.48 -1.11 -6.13
C ILE A 41 10.49 -2.17 -6.61
N GLY A 42 10.00 -3.32 -7.06
CA GLY A 42 10.83 -4.47 -7.45
C GLY A 42 11.26 -5.38 -6.29
N ALA A 43 11.05 -4.98 -5.02
CA ALA A 43 11.26 -5.86 -3.88
C ALA A 43 10.22 -7.00 -3.86
N THR A 44 10.47 -8.09 -3.16
CA THR A 44 9.55 -9.24 -3.13
C THR A 44 8.90 -9.38 -1.76
N LEU A 45 7.57 -9.38 -1.73
CA LEU A 45 6.79 -9.73 -0.54
C LEU A 45 6.56 -11.24 -0.52
N TYR A 46 6.92 -11.89 0.59
CA TYR A 46 6.68 -13.29 0.87
C TYR A 46 5.69 -13.44 2.01
N ARG A 47 4.79 -14.40 1.87
CA ARG A 47 3.86 -14.83 2.92
C ARG A 47 3.87 -16.34 3.00
N ARG A 48 4.37 -16.87 4.11
CA ARG A 48 4.12 -18.27 4.48
C ARG A 48 2.80 -18.31 5.26
N ILE A 49 1.85 -19.14 4.85
CA ILE A 49 0.60 -19.27 5.59
C ILE A 49 0.88 -19.93 6.96
N PRO A 50 0.59 -19.24 8.08
CA PRO A 50 0.81 -19.77 9.42
C PRO A 50 0.02 -21.04 9.72
N ALA A 51 0.48 -21.79 10.72
CA ALA A 51 -0.27 -22.93 11.24
C ALA A 51 -1.64 -22.47 11.79
N GLY A 52 -2.68 -23.27 11.56
CA GLY A 52 -4.05 -22.95 12.00
C GLY A 52 -4.85 -22.07 11.03
N GLU A 53 -4.24 -21.61 9.93
CA GLU A 53 -4.95 -20.97 8.82
C GLU A 53 -5.26 -21.99 7.70
N PRO A 54 -6.29 -21.74 6.86
CA PRO A 54 -6.50 -22.50 5.63
C PRO A 54 -5.25 -22.44 4.74
N ASP A 55 -4.83 -23.58 4.19
CA ASP A 55 -3.62 -23.73 3.35
C ASP A 55 -2.29 -23.53 4.11
N ALA A 56 -2.26 -23.81 5.42
CA ALA A 56 -1.07 -23.75 6.27
C ALA A 56 0.19 -24.36 5.63
N GLY A 57 1.30 -23.61 5.71
CA GLY A 57 2.60 -23.98 5.16
C GLY A 57 2.83 -23.54 3.72
N GLU A 58 1.78 -23.15 2.99
CA GLU A 58 1.89 -22.65 1.62
C GLU A 58 2.73 -21.36 1.57
N LEU A 59 3.59 -21.24 0.56
CA LEU A 59 4.39 -20.04 0.31
C LEU A 59 3.79 -19.26 -0.86
N LEU A 60 3.35 -18.05 -0.54
CA LEU A 60 2.85 -17.07 -1.49
C LEU A 60 3.89 -15.97 -1.65
N SER A 61 4.09 -15.48 -2.87
CA SER A 61 4.95 -14.30 -3.06
C SER A 61 4.59 -13.49 -4.29
N GLY A 62 4.96 -12.22 -4.26
CA GLY A 62 4.83 -11.34 -5.41
C GLY A 62 5.85 -10.21 -5.37
N ARG A 63 6.30 -9.79 -6.55
CA ARG A 63 7.14 -8.60 -6.72
C ARG A 63 6.28 -7.36 -6.50
N ILE A 64 6.73 -6.44 -5.66
CA ILE A 64 6.04 -5.18 -5.41
C ILE A 64 6.20 -4.29 -6.64
N VAL A 65 5.09 -3.94 -7.28
CA VAL A 65 5.09 -3.13 -8.52
C VAL A 65 4.42 -1.79 -8.35
N GLU A 66 3.82 -1.52 -7.20
CA GLU A 66 3.17 -0.24 -6.90
C GLU A 66 3.14 0.05 -5.40
N THR A 67 3.53 1.26 -5.01
CA THR A 67 3.51 1.75 -3.64
C THR A 67 2.97 3.18 -3.55
N GLU A 68 2.49 3.57 -2.36
CA GLU A 68 2.15 4.96 -2.03
C GLU A 68 2.77 5.40 -0.71
N ALA A 69 3.35 6.60 -0.67
CA ALA A 69 3.88 7.22 0.55
C ALA A 69 2.81 8.06 1.27
N TYR A 70 2.77 7.98 2.59
CA TYR A 70 1.87 8.75 3.46
C TYR A 70 2.67 9.50 4.53
N LEU A 71 2.49 10.84 4.57
CA LEU A 71 3.38 11.76 5.28
C LEU A 71 2.64 12.54 6.38
N PRO A 72 2.67 12.09 7.65
CA PRO A 72 1.72 12.50 8.68
C PRO A 72 1.72 14.00 9.00
N LEU A 73 2.84 14.72 8.85
CA LEU A 73 2.90 16.14 9.20
C LEU A 73 2.13 17.07 8.25
N VAL A 74 1.95 16.66 6.99
CA VAL A 74 1.42 17.53 5.93
C VAL A 74 0.28 16.90 5.13
N ASP A 75 0.01 15.61 5.34
CA ASP A 75 -0.93 14.84 4.54
C ASP A 75 -2.17 14.42 5.35
N PRO A 76 -3.30 15.13 5.21
CA PRO A 76 -4.55 14.77 5.89
C PRO A 76 -5.10 13.39 5.51
N SER A 77 -4.58 12.77 4.45
CA SER A 77 -4.97 11.42 4.03
C SER A 77 -4.15 10.33 4.74
N CYS A 78 -3.10 10.69 5.47
CA CYS A 78 -2.31 9.78 6.30
C CYS A 78 -3.05 9.53 7.62
N HIS A 79 -3.16 8.27 8.03
CA HIS A 79 -3.72 7.92 9.34
C HIS A 79 -2.92 8.51 10.52
N GLY A 80 -1.64 8.80 10.32
CA GLY A 80 -0.79 9.46 11.32
C GLY A 80 -1.06 10.96 11.50
N TYR A 81 -1.80 11.60 10.58
CA TYR A 81 -2.01 13.07 10.59
C TYR A 81 -2.69 13.59 11.86
N ARG A 82 -3.57 12.79 12.47
CA ARG A 82 -4.31 13.16 13.69
C ARG A 82 -3.66 12.65 14.98
N GLY A 83 -2.46 12.08 14.90
CA GLY A 83 -1.78 11.48 16.03
C GLY A 83 -2.22 10.03 16.34
N PRO A 84 -1.63 9.42 17.38
CA PRO A 84 -1.83 8.02 17.71
C PRO A 84 -3.21 7.75 18.33
N THR A 85 -3.76 6.59 17.97
CA THR A 85 -4.98 6.00 18.54
C THR A 85 -4.70 4.52 18.79
N PRO A 86 -5.52 3.80 19.57
CA PRO A 86 -5.36 2.35 19.74
C PRO A 86 -5.30 1.60 18.40
N ARG A 87 -6.09 2.02 17.40
CA ARG A 87 -6.13 1.42 16.06
C ARG A 87 -4.90 1.73 15.21
N THR A 88 -4.19 2.82 15.50
CA THR A 88 -2.99 3.24 14.75
C THR A 88 -1.71 2.99 15.52
N ALA A 89 -1.75 2.30 16.67
CA ALA A 89 -0.59 2.09 17.53
C ALA A 89 0.63 1.54 16.75
N THR A 90 0.43 0.53 15.90
CA THR A 90 1.47 -0.05 15.04
C THR A 90 2.12 0.99 14.12
N LEU A 91 1.32 1.89 13.52
CA LEU A 91 1.80 2.95 12.62
C LEU A 91 2.82 3.89 13.30
N PHE A 92 2.67 4.12 14.60
CA PHE A 92 3.56 4.97 15.40
C PHE A 92 4.73 4.19 16.03
N GLY A 93 4.84 2.90 15.77
CA GLY A 93 5.87 2.01 16.30
C GLY A 93 7.20 2.07 15.55
N ARG A 94 7.93 0.96 15.57
CA ARG A 94 9.23 0.82 14.90
C ARG A 94 9.05 0.73 13.38
N ARG A 95 9.97 1.30 12.60
CA ARG A 95 10.01 1.12 11.13
C ARG A 95 10.12 -0.35 10.73
N GLY A 96 9.66 -0.69 9.52
CA GLY A 96 9.75 -2.04 8.94
C GLY A 96 8.76 -3.06 9.54
N PHE A 97 7.67 -2.61 10.15
CA PHE A 97 6.59 -3.45 10.63
C PHE A 97 5.37 -3.31 9.73
N ALA A 98 4.57 -4.37 9.66
CA ALA A 98 3.31 -4.38 8.92
C ALA A 98 2.26 -3.56 9.68
N TYR A 99 1.74 -2.50 9.07
CA TYR A 99 0.53 -1.84 9.54
C TYR A 99 -0.65 -2.25 8.65
N VAL A 100 -1.56 -3.04 9.20
CA VAL A 100 -2.72 -3.60 8.50
C VAL A 100 -4.00 -3.01 9.07
N TYR A 101 -4.88 -2.53 8.19
CA TYR A 101 -6.16 -1.99 8.61
C TYR A 101 -7.30 -2.38 7.67
N LEU A 102 -8.53 -2.44 8.22
CA LEU A 102 -9.76 -2.68 7.46
C LEU A 102 -10.30 -1.37 6.86
N ILE A 103 -10.48 -1.33 5.55
CA ILE A 103 -11.11 -0.25 4.79
C ILE A 103 -12.47 -0.71 4.23
N TYR A 104 -13.44 0.20 4.22
CA TYR A 104 -14.81 -0.03 3.74
C TYR A 104 -15.52 -1.25 4.36
N GLY A 105 -15.10 -1.67 5.56
CA GLY A 105 -15.70 -2.80 6.29
C GLY A 105 -15.40 -4.19 5.72
N MET A 106 -14.68 -4.32 4.60
CA MET A 106 -14.52 -5.62 3.92
C MET A 106 -13.16 -5.87 3.27
N TYR A 107 -12.29 -4.86 3.17
CA TYR A 107 -10.97 -5.00 2.54
C TYR A 107 -9.87 -4.65 3.51
N PHE A 108 -8.74 -5.36 3.47
CA PHE A 108 -7.55 -4.98 4.21
C PHE A 108 -6.58 -4.19 3.34
N CYS A 109 -5.73 -3.37 3.97
CA CYS A 109 -4.61 -2.71 3.32
C CYS A 109 -3.34 -2.99 4.12
N LEU A 110 -2.27 -3.40 3.44
CA LEU A 110 -0.96 -3.65 4.03
C LEU A 110 -0.05 -2.45 3.82
N ASN A 111 0.49 -1.92 4.91
CA ASN A 111 1.47 -0.85 4.88
C ASN A 111 2.76 -1.29 5.58
N VAL A 112 3.86 -0.64 5.22
CA VAL A 112 5.15 -0.73 5.90
C VAL A 112 5.34 0.53 6.71
N THR A 113 5.45 0.43 8.02
CA THR A 113 5.76 1.57 8.89
C THR A 113 7.14 2.12 8.57
N THR A 114 7.29 3.44 8.52
CA THR A 114 8.55 4.13 8.23
C THR A 114 8.83 5.18 9.30
N GLU A 115 9.97 5.87 9.19
CA GLU A 115 10.41 6.93 10.12
C GLU A 115 10.71 6.41 11.55
N PRO A 116 11.25 7.27 12.44
CA PRO A 116 11.37 6.94 13.85
C PRO A 116 10.02 6.75 14.55
N PRO A 117 9.99 6.00 15.68
CA PRO A 117 8.80 5.89 16.52
C PRO A 117 8.20 7.25 16.88
N GLY A 118 6.87 7.33 16.91
CA GLY A 118 6.13 8.56 17.21
C GLY A 118 5.77 9.43 16.00
N ILE A 119 6.34 9.19 14.81
CA ILE A 119 6.03 9.99 13.61
C ILE A 119 4.73 9.54 12.94
N GLY A 120 4.51 8.23 12.79
CA GLY A 120 3.27 7.70 12.20
C GLY A 120 3.22 7.72 10.67
N ALA A 121 4.36 7.56 10.00
CA ALA A 121 4.45 7.51 8.54
C ALA A 121 4.49 6.06 8.02
N ALA A 122 4.04 5.86 6.78
CA ALA A 122 4.08 4.54 6.17
C ALA A 122 4.07 4.57 4.65
N VAL A 123 4.44 3.41 4.09
CA VAL A 123 4.28 3.09 2.67
C VAL A 123 3.16 2.05 2.51
N LEU A 124 2.10 2.38 1.79
CA LEU A 124 1.11 1.41 1.35
C LEU A 124 1.69 0.54 0.22
N ILE A 125 1.59 -0.77 0.36
CA ILE A 125 1.83 -1.70 -0.76
C ILE A 125 0.52 -1.79 -1.53
N ARG A 126 0.54 -1.48 -2.82
CA ARG A 126 -0.69 -1.36 -3.63
C ARG A 126 -0.89 -2.46 -4.63
N ALA A 127 0.18 -2.95 -5.23
CA ALA A 127 0.07 -4.03 -6.18
C ALA A 127 1.31 -4.91 -6.17
N LEU A 128 1.06 -6.19 -6.42
CA LEU A 128 2.10 -7.18 -6.63
C LEU A 128 1.93 -7.83 -8.00
N GLU A 129 3.04 -8.16 -8.63
CA GLU A 129 3.12 -9.14 -9.70
C GLU A 129 3.33 -10.53 -9.05
N PRO A 130 2.37 -11.46 -9.16
CA PRO A 130 2.46 -12.76 -8.50
C PRO A 130 3.66 -13.60 -8.97
N LEU A 131 4.35 -14.25 -8.04
CA LEU A 131 5.53 -15.08 -8.32
C LEU A 131 5.37 -16.54 -7.86
N ALA A 132 4.91 -16.78 -6.63
CA ALA A 132 4.70 -18.13 -6.08
C ALA A 132 3.32 -18.25 -5.42
N GLY A 133 2.74 -19.46 -5.44
CA GLY A 133 1.42 -19.72 -4.85
C GLY A 133 0.25 -19.18 -5.67
N VAL A 134 0.44 -18.98 -6.98
CA VAL A 134 -0.55 -18.37 -7.90
C VAL A 134 -1.88 -19.13 -7.87
N GLU A 135 -1.86 -20.45 -7.85
CA GLU A 135 -3.09 -21.27 -7.79
C GLU A 135 -3.92 -20.99 -6.53
N ALA A 136 -3.28 -20.82 -5.37
CA ALA A 136 -4.01 -20.45 -4.16
C ALA A 136 -4.46 -18.99 -4.16
N MET A 137 -3.69 -18.09 -4.76
CA MET A 137 -4.17 -16.73 -5.02
C MET A 137 -5.43 -16.75 -5.90
N GLN A 138 -5.48 -17.59 -6.95
CA GLN A 138 -6.65 -17.79 -7.80
C GLN A 138 -7.83 -18.37 -7.02
N LYS A 139 -7.63 -19.37 -6.16
CA LYS A 139 -8.69 -19.91 -5.29
C LYS A 139 -9.31 -18.82 -4.41
N ARG A 140 -8.50 -17.90 -3.88
CA ARG A 140 -8.95 -16.79 -3.00
C ARG A 140 -9.60 -15.63 -3.78
N ARG A 141 -9.16 -15.37 -5.01
CA ARG A 141 -9.60 -14.25 -5.85
C ARG A 141 -10.71 -14.60 -6.84
N GLY A 142 -10.82 -15.87 -7.23
CA GLY A 142 -11.69 -16.38 -8.29
C GLY A 142 -10.87 -16.90 -9.48
N SER A 143 -11.22 -18.09 -9.99
CA SER A 143 -10.50 -18.79 -11.07
C SER A 143 -10.52 -18.07 -12.42
N GLY A 144 -11.49 -17.19 -12.67
CA GLY A 144 -11.59 -16.39 -13.90
C GLY A 144 -10.79 -15.09 -13.88
N ILE A 145 -10.06 -14.79 -12.79
CA ILE A 145 -9.25 -13.57 -12.70
C ILE A 145 -7.86 -13.82 -13.33
N PRO A 146 -7.44 -13.00 -14.31
CA PRO A 146 -6.09 -13.10 -14.88
C PRO A 146 -5.00 -12.97 -13.82
N VAL A 147 -3.86 -13.63 -14.02
CA VAL A 147 -2.77 -13.70 -13.03
C VAL A 147 -2.31 -12.29 -12.64
N GLU A 148 -2.13 -11.41 -13.61
CA GLU A 148 -1.72 -10.03 -13.44
C GLU A 148 -2.69 -9.21 -12.56
N ALA A 149 -3.97 -9.61 -12.50
CA ALA A 149 -5.01 -8.95 -11.73
C ALA A 149 -5.22 -9.56 -10.31
N LEU A 150 -4.56 -10.69 -9.99
CA LEU A 150 -4.70 -11.38 -8.70
C LEU A 150 -4.18 -10.57 -7.52
N ALA A 151 -3.23 -9.68 -7.72
CA ALA A 151 -2.73 -8.79 -6.67
C ALA A 151 -2.67 -7.33 -7.13
N SER A 152 -3.47 -6.98 -8.14
CA SER A 152 -3.60 -5.61 -8.67
C SER A 152 -4.57 -4.80 -7.81
N GLY A 153 -4.06 -4.12 -6.79
CA GLY A 153 -4.81 -3.26 -5.86
C GLY A 153 -4.65 -3.67 -4.38
N PRO A 154 -4.76 -2.73 -3.43
CA PRO A 154 -4.36 -2.96 -2.03
C PRO A 154 -5.25 -3.99 -1.31
N GLY A 155 -6.56 -3.98 -1.55
CA GLY A 155 -7.46 -5.02 -1.03
C GLY A 155 -7.29 -6.36 -1.75
N ASN A 156 -6.97 -6.31 -3.04
CA ASN A 156 -6.79 -7.46 -3.90
C ASN A 156 -5.56 -8.28 -3.51
N LEU A 157 -4.41 -7.62 -3.29
CA LEU A 157 -3.20 -8.30 -2.81
C LEU A 157 -3.40 -8.90 -1.42
N CYS A 158 -4.08 -8.20 -0.50
CA CYS A 158 -4.31 -8.75 0.84
C CYS A 158 -5.14 -10.03 0.76
N ARG A 159 -6.18 -10.06 -0.09
CA ARG A 159 -6.98 -11.28 -0.31
C ARG A 159 -6.18 -12.40 -0.95
N ALA A 160 -5.38 -12.11 -1.97
CA ALA A 160 -4.55 -13.11 -2.64
C ALA A 160 -3.54 -13.76 -1.69
N LEU A 161 -2.94 -12.97 -0.80
CA LEU A 161 -1.94 -13.41 0.16
C LEU A 161 -2.53 -13.86 1.52
N ALA A 162 -3.86 -13.90 1.68
CA ALA A 162 -4.51 -14.18 2.97
C ALA A 162 -4.01 -13.29 4.12
N ILE A 163 -3.90 -11.99 3.86
CA ILE A 163 -3.51 -10.98 4.84
C ILE A 163 -4.77 -10.33 5.42
N ASP A 164 -4.87 -10.40 6.75
CA ASP A 164 -5.90 -9.77 7.57
C ASP A 164 -5.27 -9.09 8.79
N LEU A 165 -6.09 -8.66 9.75
CA LEU A 165 -5.62 -7.95 10.96
C LEU A 165 -4.66 -8.75 11.84
N ARG A 166 -4.61 -10.09 11.72
CA ARG A 166 -3.68 -10.92 12.49
C ARG A 166 -2.23 -10.72 12.05
N ALA A 167 -2.02 -10.12 10.87
CA ALA A 167 -0.71 -9.72 10.38
C ALA A 167 -0.29 -8.30 10.82
N ASP A 168 -1.17 -7.52 11.49
CA ASP A 168 -0.77 -6.21 12.03
C ASP A 168 0.33 -6.38 13.08
N GLY A 169 1.37 -5.55 13.01
CA GLY A 169 2.52 -5.62 13.90
C GLY A 169 3.53 -6.71 13.54
N ALA A 170 3.40 -7.42 12.41
CA ALA A 170 4.42 -8.35 11.96
C ALA A 170 5.72 -7.62 11.59
N ASP A 171 6.88 -8.14 12.02
CA ASP A 171 8.19 -7.62 11.60
C ASP A 171 8.46 -8.07 10.16
N LEU A 172 8.49 -7.15 9.20
CA LEU A 172 8.64 -7.47 7.79
C LEU A 172 10.05 -7.93 7.40
N ARG A 173 10.93 -8.12 8.39
CA ARG A 173 12.27 -8.69 8.23
C ARG A 173 12.32 -10.20 8.46
N GLN A 174 11.32 -10.76 9.12
CA GLN A 174 11.40 -12.15 9.57
C GLN A 174 10.02 -12.76 9.84
N GLY A 175 9.99 -14.08 10.00
CA GLY A 175 8.76 -14.80 10.33
C GLY A 175 7.99 -15.19 9.07
N ASP A 176 6.67 -14.97 9.08
CA ASP A 176 5.75 -15.47 8.06
C ASP A 176 5.32 -14.42 7.04
N LEU A 177 5.64 -13.14 7.25
CA LEU A 177 5.38 -12.05 6.30
C LEU A 177 6.65 -11.19 6.18
N VAL A 178 7.33 -11.27 5.04
CA VAL A 178 8.69 -10.76 4.88
C VAL A 178 8.85 -10.02 3.55
N ILE A 179 9.59 -8.91 3.54
CA ILE A 179 9.99 -8.24 2.30
C ILE A 179 11.49 -8.41 2.07
N ALA A 180 11.84 -9.06 0.96
CA ALA A 180 13.23 -9.15 0.52
C ALA A 180 13.56 -8.02 -0.47
N PRO A 181 14.76 -7.43 -0.41
CA PRO A 181 15.17 -6.37 -1.32
C PRO A 181 15.22 -6.85 -2.78
N ALA A 182 14.98 -5.94 -3.73
CA ALA A 182 15.21 -6.21 -5.14
C ALA A 182 16.70 -6.43 -5.44
N SER A 183 17.01 -7.13 -6.53
CA SER A 183 18.35 -7.07 -7.11
C SER A 183 18.69 -5.62 -7.48
N PRO A 184 19.90 -5.09 -7.20
CA PRO A 184 20.26 -3.70 -7.47
C PRO A 184 20.18 -3.28 -8.95
N LEU A 185 20.20 -4.26 -9.85
CA LEU A 185 20.15 -4.04 -11.29
C LEU A 185 18.69 -3.79 -11.72
N ALA A 186 18.37 -2.54 -12.07
CA ALA A 186 17.16 -2.11 -12.76
C ALA A 186 15.85 -1.85 -11.96
N GLN A 187 15.91 -1.06 -10.87
CA GLN A 187 14.68 -0.42 -10.36
C GLN A 187 14.28 0.76 -11.25
N THR A 188 13.39 0.52 -12.22
CA THR A 188 12.68 1.58 -12.94
C THR A 188 11.31 1.82 -12.29
N PHE A 189 10.96 3.09 -12.07
CA PHE A 189 9.63 3.46 -11.59
C PHE A 189 9.15 4.76 -12.23
N ALA A 190 7.85 4.85 -12.47
CA ALA A 190 7.14 6.08 -12.77
C ALA A 190 6.49 6.63 -11.50
N THR A 191 6.13 7.91 -11.52
CA THR A 191 5.52 8.61 -10.38
C THR A 191 4.19 9.24 -10.79
N SER A 192 3.20 9.23 -9.90
CA SER A 192 1.96 9.98 -10.09
C SER A 192 1.31 10.41 -8.78
N GLY A 193 0.14 11.04 -8.91
CA GLY A 193 -0.83 11.18 -7.84
C GLY A 193 -1.27 9.86 -7.23
N ARG A 194 -1.68 9.89 -5.96
CA ARG A 194 -2.22 8.73 -5.22
C ARG A 194 -3.68 8.45 -5.57
N ILE A 195 -4.09 7.19 -5.44
CA ILE A 195 -5.41 6.70 -5.86
C ILE A 195 -6.38 6.67 -4.68
N GLY A 196 -7.64 7.06 -4.94
CA GLY A 196 -8.74 6.90 -3.97
C GLY A 196 -8.77 7.95 -2.86
N LEU A 197 -7.94 8.99 -2.96
CA LEU A 197 -7.96 10.11 -2.03
C LEU A 197 -8.96 11.18 -2.50
N SER A 198 -9.56 11.91 -1.56
CA SER A 198 -10.28 13.16 -1.85
C SER A 198 -9.32 14.36 -1.85
N ASN A 199 -8.32 14.36 -0.97
CA ASN A 199 -7.34 15.43 -0.78
C ASN A 199 -5.94 14.98 -1.25
N ALA A 200 -5.05 15.94 -1.53
CA ALA A 200 -3.65 15.67 -1.91
C ALA A 200 -3.47 14.68 -3.08
N GLN A 201 -4.49 14.55 -3.95
CA GLN A 201 -4.49 13.62 -5.08
C GLN A 201 -3.37 13.92 -6.08
N GLY A 202 -3.00 15.19 -6.27
CA GLY A 202 -1.96 15.61 -7.20
C GLY A 202 -0.53 15.43 -6.70
N TRP A 203 -0.32 15.02 -5.45
CA TRP A 203 1.01 14.91 -4.89
C TRP A 203 1.73 13.68 -5.45
N PRO A 204 3.00 13.80 -5.90
CA PRO A 204 3.75 12.74 -6.58
C PRO A 204 4.27 11.70 -5.57
N LEU A 205 3.34 11.05 -4.87
CA LEU A 205 3.58 10.12 -3.77
C LEU A 205 3.14 8.69 -4.10
N ARG A 206 2.78 8.41 -5.35
CA ARG A 206 2.59 7.04 -5.87
C ARG A 206 3.74 6.68 -6.80
N PHE A 207 4.34 5.51 -6.58
CA PHE A 207 5.44 4.99 -7.38
C PHE A 207 5.03 3.62 -7.94
N PHE A 208 5.37 3.35 -9.20
CA PHE A 208 5.01 2.08 -9.84
C PHE A 208 5.94 1.71 -10.98
N ASP A 209 6.07 0.42 -11.27
CA ASP A 209 6.76 -0.10 -12.44
C ASP A 209 5.88 0.11 -13.70
N PRO A 210 6.26 1.01 -14.63
CA PRO A 210 5.43 1.33 -15.79
C PRO A 210 5.30 0.17 -16.80
N HIS A 211 6.10 -0.89 -16.66
CA HIS A 211 6.09 -2.04 -17.55
C HIS A 211 5.32 -3.24 -16.98
N SER A 212 4.96 -3.20 -15.69
CA SER A 212 4.23 -4.32 -15.08
C SER A 212 2.74 -4.25 -15.42
N PRO A 213 2.14 -5.32 -15.99
CA PRO A 213 0.69 -5.39 -16.21
C PRO A 213 -0.11 -5.48 -14.89
N SER A 214 0.57 -5.73 -13.77
CA SER A 214 -0.06 -5.86 -12.45
C SER A 214 -0.30 -4.53 -11.73
N VAL A 215 0.21 -3.41 -12.22
CA VAL A 215 -0.06 -2.08 -11.63
C VAL A 215 -1.57 -1.84 -11.54
N SER A 216 -2.03 -1.35 -10.39
CA SER A 216 -3.47 -1.19 -10.16
C SER A 216 -4.10 -0.16 -11.09
N PRO A 217 -5.31 -0.44 -11.60
CA PRO A 217 -5.95 0.43 -12.57
C PRO A 217 -6.26 1.79 -11.94
N TYR A 218 -5.74 2.86 -12.55
CA TYR A 218 -6.10 4.22 -12.18
C TYR A 218 -7.39 4.64 -12.88
N ARG A 219 -8.53 4.46 -12.20
CA ARG A 219 -9.79 5.07 -12.65
C ARG A 219 -9.87 6.49 -12.09
N ARG A 220 -9.62 7.51 -12.92
CA ARG A 220 -9.93 8.90 -12.55
C ARG A 220 -11.39 8.96 -12.11
N ARG A 221 -11.63 9.27 -10.84
CA ARG A 221 -12.98 9.57 -10.35
C ARG A 221 -13.44 10.81 -11.12
N ARG A 222 -14.41 10.68 -12.03
CA ARG A 222 -15.10 11.85 -12.59
C ARG A 222 -15.70 12.59 -11.40
N VAL A 223 -15.18 13.77 -11.08
CA VAL A 223 -15.83 14.67 -10.13
C VAL A 223 -17.20 14.97 -10.73
N ARG A 224 -18.27 14.55 -10.05
CA ARG A 224 -19.62 14.90 -10.51
C ARG A 224 -19.80 16.39 -10.21
N PRO A 225 -20.46 17.17 -11.08
CA PRO A 225 -20.64 18.62 -10.85
C PRO A 225 -21.22 18.98 -9.47
N LYS A 226 -21.99 18.07 -8.86
CA LYS A 226 -22.55 18.21 -7.51
C LYS A 226 -21.55 18.11 -6.35
N ASP A 227 -20.36 17.58 -6.61
CA ASP A 227 -19.28 17.38 -5.62
C ASP A 227 -18.28 18.56 -5.66
N LEU A 228 -18.46 19.54 -6.55
CA LEU A 228 -17.72 20.80 -6.54
C LEU A 228 -18.21 21.66 -5.36
N PRO A 229 -17.32 22.33 -4.61
CA PRO A 229 -17.74 23.30 -3.60
C PRO A 229 -18.60 24.37 -4.28
N ARG A 230 -19.79 24.62 -3.73
CA ARG A 230 -20.61 25.77 -4.14
C ARG A 230 -19.78 27.01 -3.92
N THR A 231 -19.46 27.73 -4.98
CA THR A 231 -18.78 29.02 -4.90
C THR A 231 -19.59 29.93 -3.98
N ALA A 232 -18.90 30.53 -3.00
CA ALA A 232 -19.49 31.47 -2.07
C ALA A 232 -19.72 32.81 -2.77
N ASP A 233 -20.76 32.91 -3.59
CA ASP A 233 -21.37 34.19 -3.95
C ASP A 233 -22.18 34.67 -2.74
N LYS A 234 -21.50 35.33 -1.80
CA LYS A 234 -22.08 36.25 -0.81
C LYS A 234 -20.95 36.98 -0.06
N VAL A 235 -20.23 37.84 -0.76
CA VAL A 235 -19.62 39.02 -0.13
C VAL A 235 -20.64 40.14 -0.20
N GLY A 236 -21.05 40.61 0.98
CA GLY A 236 -22.22 41.44 1.18
C GLY A 236 -22.09 42.85 0.60
N LYS A 237 -23.19 43.30 0.00
CA LYS A 237 -23.54 44.72 -0.04
C LYS A 237 -23.76 45.19 1.40
N ARG A 238 -22.78 45.88 2.00
CA ARG A 238 -23.04 46.77 3.14
C ARG A 238 -23.11 48.19 2.60
N THR A 239 -24.28 48.77 2.82
CA THR A 239 -24.70 50.15 2.58
C THR A 239 -23.79 51.14 3.29
N VAL A 240 -23.41 52.20 2.57
CA VAL A 240 -22.81 53.40 3.12
C VAL A 240 -23.93 54.17 3.82
N ALA A 241 -23.82 54.34 5.14
CA ALA A 241 -24.62 55.29 5.90
C ALA A 241 -23.67 56.29 6.56
N SER A 242 -23.83 57.53 6.10
CA SER A 242 -23.42 58.82 6.64
C SER A 242 -22.92 58.87 8.08
N VAL A 243 -21.75 59.50 8.26
CA VAL A 243 -21.43 60.24 9.48
C VAL A 243 -20.99 61.64 9.06
N ASP A 244 -21.85 62.61 9.37
CA ASP A 244 -21.55 64.04 9.35
C ASP A 244 -20.48 64.38 10.40
N ALA A 245 -19.53 65.24 10.05
CA ALA A 245 -18.82 66.08 11.00
C ALA A 245 -18.23 67.34 10.33
N ALA A 246 -18.95 68.45 10.55
CA ALA A 246 -18.44 69.79 10.86
C ALA A 246 -17.36 70.47 9.98
N ARG A 247 -17.78 71.59 9.35
CA ARG A 247 -16.94 72.76 9.02
C ARG A 247 -16.42 73.43 10.31
N PRO A 248 -15.26 74.12 10.23
CA PRO A 248 -15.26 75.60 10.14
C PRO A 248 -14.30 76.09 9.02
N ALA A 249 -14.65 77.07 8.17
CA ALA A 249 -14.65 78.53 8.34
C ALA A 249 -13.27 79.19 8.09
N VAL A 250 -13.20 79.98 6.99
CA VAL A 250 -12.47 81.27 6.78
C VAL A 250 -10.93 81.21 6.96
N ILE A 251 -10.09 81.53 5.97
CA ILE A 251 -9.91 82.79 5.22
C ILE A 251 -9.61 82.47 3.75
#